data_AF-A0A9E5IHL6-F1
#
_entry.id   AF-A0A9E5IHL6-F1
#
_cell.length_a   1.000
_cell.length_b   1.000
_cell.length_c   1.000
_cell.angle_alpha   90.00
_cell.angle_beta   90.00
_cell.angle_gamma   90.00
#
_symmetry.space_group_name_H-M   'P 1'
#
loop_
_entity.id
_entity.type
_entity.pdbx_description
1 polymer ?
#
loop_
_entity_poly.entity_id
_entity_poly.type
_entity_poly.pdbx_seq_one_letter_code
_entity_poly.pdbx_strand_id
1 'polypeptide(L)'
;MNAPAARDELRRLHFVNALFARLTGDDLYLAGQIRDAIAFSLAELAEQTRVHPEFAARYDAAFNAAAAGLLEKFFAGQPGHGFFHWDALSTLSSATPLFARAELMAGLKRLAPCAEATVLVTNLRAALLPPEQRETTRRRRDYEEALAYVQDLAAARIRPGVELRLLFL
;
A
#
# COMPACT_ATOMS: atom_id res chain seq x y z
N MET A 1 -1.95 30.50 -3.74
CA MET A 1 -2.39 29.62 -2.62
C MET A 1 -2.47 28.20 -3.18
N ASN A 2 -1.42 27.38 -3.00
CA ASN A 2 -1.25 26.03 -3.60
C ASN A 2 -1.05 24.92 -2.53
N ALA A 3 -1.61 25.12 -1.33
CA ALA A 3 -1.38 24.27 -0.17
C ALA A 3 -1.80 22.78 -0.29
N PRO A 4 -2.88 22.38 -1.01
CA PRO A 4 -3.28 20.97 -1.07
C PRO A 4 -2.33 20.13 -1.92
N ALA A 5 -1.93 20.63 -3.09
CA ALA A 5 -1.02 19.91 -4.00
C ALA A 5 0.36 19.64 -3.37
N ALA A 6 0.92 20.62 -2.66
CA ALA A 6 2.20 20.47 -1.97
C ALA A 6 2.14 19.43 -0.83
N ARG A 7 1.00 19.35 -0.12
CA ARG A 7 0.80 18.35 0.94
C ARG A 7 0.68 16.95 0.38
N ASP A 8 -0.02 16.78 -0.74
CA ASP A 8 -0.16 15.48 -1.40
C ASP A 8 1.15 15.00 -2.01
N GLU A 9 1.95 15.92 -2.55
CA GLU A 9 3.28 15.62 -3.06
C GLU A 9 4.26 15.20 -1.96
N LEU A 10 4.27 15.90 -0.83
CA LEU A 10 5.05 15.49 0.35
C LEU A 10 4.58 14.14 0.89
N ARG A 11 3.27 13.89 0.92
CA ARG A 11 2.72 12.58 1.33
C ARG A 11 3.23 11.48 0.42
N ARG A 12 3.22 11.69 -0.91
CA ARG A 12 3.74 10.72 -1.90
C ARG A 12 5.26 10.53 -1.79
N LEU A 13 6.02 11.58 -1.50
CA LEU A 13 7.46 11.46 -1.29
C LEU A 13 7.79 10.68 -0.02
N HIS A 14 7.14 10.99 1.11
CA HIS A 14 7.27 10.21 2.34
C HIS A 14 6.86 8.75 2.15
N PHE A 15 5.80 8.52 1.36
CA PHE A 15 5.33 7.19 0.97
C PHE A 15 6.41 6.40 0.22
N VAL A 16 7.02 6.99 -0.81
CA VAL A 16 8.11 6.33 -1.55
C VAL A 16 9.31 6.09 -0.62
N ASN A 17 9.69 7.07 0.20
CA ASN A 17 10.81 6.89 1.12
C ASN A 17 10.57 5.76 2.14
N ALA A 18 9.36 5.64 2.67
CA ALA A 18 9.01 4.55 3.62
C ALA A 18 8.99 3.17 2.94
N LEU A 19 8.43 3.08 1.73
CA LEU A 19 8.32 1.83 0.97
C LEU A 19 9.66 1.34 0.46
N PHE A 20 10.47 2.27 -0.04
CA PHE A 20 11.74 2.00 -0.67
C PHE A 20 12.89 2.18 0.31
N ALA A 21 12.68 2.34 1.62
CA ALA A 21 13.74 2.56 2.60
C ALA A 21 14.90 1.54 2.55
N ARG A 22 14.62 0.26 2.19
CA ARG A 22 15.67 -0.76 2.00
C ARG A 22 16.50 -0.56 0.72
N LEU A 23 15.97 0.22 -0.22
CA LEU A 23 16.45 0.49 -1.58
C LEU A 23 17.08 1.89 -1.68
N THR A 24 16.49 2.87 -1.00
CA THR A 24 16.94 4.26 -0.91
C THR A 24 17.86 4.49 0.28
N GLY A 25 17.75 3.70 1.36
CA GLY A 25 18.39 4.07 2.62
C GLY A 25 17.88 5.45 3.06
N ASP A 26 18.81 6.38 3.29
CA ASP A 26 18.54 7.80 3.55
C ASP A 26 18.64 8.68 2.27
N ASP A 27 18.78 8.09 1.08
CA ASP A 27 18.89 8.81 -0.19
C ASP A 27 17.52 9.32 -0.66
N LEU A 28 17.16 10.52 -0.16
CA LEU A 28 15.97 11.25 -0.55
C LEU A 28 15.95 11.63 -2.04
N TYR A 29 17.11 11.69 -2.70
CA TYR A 29 17.18 12.00 -4.12
C TYR A 29 16.72 10.79 -4.94
N LEU A 30 17.16 9.58 -4.58
CA LEU A 30 16.67 8.35 -5.21
C LEU A 30 15.17 8.13 -4.95
N ALA A 31 14.69 8.44 -3.73
CA ALA A 31 13.25 8.43 -3.43
C ALA A 31 12.48 9.42 -4.32
N GLY A 32 13.04 10.61 -4.58
CA GLY A 32 12.50 11.58 -5.53
C GLY A 32 12.43 11.03 -6.96
N GLN A 33 13.50 10.38 -7.45
CA GLN A 33 13.52 9.78 -8.79
C GLN A 33 12.48 8.68 -8.97
N ILE A 34 12.30 7.81 -7.97
CA ILE A 34 11.28 6.75 -8.00
C ILE A 34 9.87 7.37 -8.05
N ARG A 35 9.61 8.38 -7.21
CA ARG A 35 8.35 9.13 -7.24
C ARG A 35 8.10 9.73 -8.62
N ASP A 36 9.09 10.37 -9.21
CA ASP A 36 8.96 11.05 -10.50
C ASP A 36 8.73 10.05 -11.64
N ALA A 37 9.40 8.89 -11.60
CA ALA A 37 9.15 7.81 -12.55
C ALA A 37 7.73 7.25 -12.46
N ILE A 38 7.20 7.06 -11.24
CA ILE A 38 5.81 6.65 -11.04
C ILE A 38 4.86 7.73 -11.55
N ALA A 39 5.09 8.99 -11.19
CA ALA A 39 4.24 10.11 -11.61
C ALA A 39 4.25 10.27 -13.13
N PHE A 40 5.40 10.10 -13.78
CA PHE A 40 5.53 10.08 -15.24
C PHE A 40 4.72 8.95 -15.88
N SER A 41 4.74 7.74 -15.31
CA SER A 41 3.91 6.63 -15.80
C SER A 41 2.41 6.89 -15.70
N LEU A 42 2.00 7.83 -14.85
CA LEU A 42 0.61 8.24 -14.60
C LEU A 42 0.30 9.65 -15.15
N ALA A 43 1.11 10.19 -16.06
CA ALA A 43 1.02 11.59 -16.50
C ALA A 43 -0.37 11.97 -17.06
N GLU A 44 -1.01 11.08 -17.82
CA GLU A 44 -2.37 11.31 -18.33
C GLU A 44 -3.40 11.41 -17.19
N LEU A 45 -3.31 10.53 -16.20
CA LEU A 45 -4.19 10.55 -15.04
C LEU A 45 -3.90 11.76 -14.15
N ALA A 46 -2.63 12.17 -14.02
CA ALA A 46 -2.25 13.38 -13.30
C ALA A 46 -2.86 14.64 -13.94
N GLU A 47 -2.83 14.73 -15.27
CA GLU A 47 -3.43 15.85 -16.00
C GLU A 47 -4.96 15.85 -15.86
N GLN A 48 -5.59 14.68 -15.94
CA GLN A 48 -7.02 14.54 -15.65
C GLN A 48 -7.35 14.99 -14.22
N THR A 49 -6.57 14.61 -13.21
CA THR A 49 -6.78 15.06 -11.82
C THR A 49 -6.58 16.57 -11.64
N ARG A 50 -5.70 17.21 -12.44
CA ARG A 50 -5.50 18.66 -12.42
C ARG A 50 -6.74 19.41 -12.90
N VAL A 51 -7.43 18.86 -13.91
CA VAL A 51 -8.68 19.40 -14.46
C VAL A 51 -9.88 19.00 -13.58
N HIS A 52 -9.84 17.82 -13.00
CA HIS A 52 -10.90 17.18 -12.21
C HIS A 52 -10.36 16.73 -10.84
N PRO A 53 -10.34 17.64 -9.84
CA PRO A 53 -9.86 17.31 -8.49
C PRO A 53 -10.57 16.11 -7.83
N GLU A 54 -11.79 15.80 -8.24
CA GLU A 54 -12.55 14.61 -7.84
C GLU A 54 -11.84 13.28 -8.16
N PHE A 55 -10.87 13.29 -9.08
CA PHE A 55 -10.08 12.10 -9.42
C PHE A 55 -8.87 11.90 -8.52
N ALA A 56 -8.64 12.74 -7.50
CA ALA A 56 -7.49 12.61 -6.60
C ALA A 56 -7.39 11.23 -5.93
N ALA A 57 -8.51 10.68 -5.45
CA ALA A 57 -8.54 9.34 -4.84
C ALA A 57 -8.18 8.24 -5.85
N ARG A 58 -8.61 8.39 -7.11
CA ARG A 58 -8.27 7.46 -8.19
C ARG A 58 -6.78 7.54 -8.54
N TYR A 59 -6.23 8.75 -8.59
CA TYR A 59 -4.81 8.96 -8.81
C TYR A 59 -3.97 8.33 -7.70
N ASP A 60 -4.35 8.53 -6.43
CA ASP A 60 -3.65 7.96 -5.29
C ASP A 60 -3.69 6.41 -5.30
N ALA A 61 -4.83 5.81 -5.63
CA ALA A 61 -4.93 4.35 -5.78
C ALA A 61 -4.03 3.83 -6.92
N ALA A 62 -4.01 4.52 -8.07
CA ALA A 62 -3.14 4.17 -9.19
C ALA A 62 -1.65 4.34 -8.84
N PHE A 63 -1.30 5.38 -8.11
CA PHE A 63 0.06 5.63 -7.62
C PHE A 63 0.51 4.49 -6.67
N ASN A 64 -0.35 4.10 -5.74
CA ASN A 64 -0.10 2.99 -4.82
C ASN A 64 0.11 1.66 -5.57
N ALA A 65 -0.73 1.38 -6.58
CA ALA A 65 -0.60 0.18 -7.41
C ALA A 65 0.71 0.18 -8.23
N ALA A 66 1.10 1.33 -8.79
CA ALA A 66 2.36 1.46 -9.53
C ALA A 66 3.58 1.25 -8.62
N ALA A 67 3.56 1.82 -7.41
CA ALA A 67 4.60 1.61 -6.41
C ALA A 67 4.69 0.14 -5.97
N ALA A 68 3.55 -0.52 -5.73
CA ALA A 68 3.49 -1.94 -5.41
C ALA A 68 4.08 -2.81 -6.54
N GLY A 69 3.75 -2.50 -7.80
CA GLY A 69 4.30 -3.20 -8.97
C GLY A 69 5.82 -3.01 -9.13
N LEU A 70 6.36 -1.86 -8.74
CA LEU A 70 7.82 -1.65 -8.70
C LEU A 70 8.49 -2.51 -7.61
N LEU A 71 7.89 -2.58 -6.41
CA LEU A 71 8.38 -3.43 -5.34
C LEU A 71 8.31 -4.91 -5.70
N GLU A 72 7.22 -5.36 -6.33
CA GLU A 72 7.08 -6.73 -6.79
C GLU A 72 8.22 -7.11 -7.76
N LYS A 73 8.49 -6.25 -8.75
CA LYS A 73 9.62 -6.44 -9.69
C LYS A 73 10.97 -6.45 -8.99
N PHE A 74 11.16 -5.58 -7.99
CA PHE A 74 12.40 -5.52 -7.23
C PHE A 74 12.64 -6.82 -6.45
N PHE A 75 11.63 -7.30 -5.71
CA PHE A 75 11.76 -8.53 -4.93
C PHE A 75 11.77 -9.79 -5.80
N ALA A 76 11.18 -9.78 -6.99
CA ALA A 76 11.29 -10.88 -7.95
C ALA A 76 12.75 -11.18 -8.34
N GLY A 77 13.64 -10.19 -8.28
CA GLY A 77 15.08 -10.36 -8.51
C GLY A 77 15.86 -10.86 -7.29
N GLN A 78 15.23 -10.99 -6.11
CA GLN A 78 15.90 -11.38 -4.86
C GLN A 78 15.57 -12.83 -4.48
N PRO A 79 16.49 -13.78 -4.69
CA PRO A 79 16.24 -15.15 -4.31
C PRO A 79 16.08 -15.25 -2.78
N GLY A 80 14.99 -15.87 -2.33
CA GLY A 80 14.70 -16.10 -0.92
C GLY A 80 13.80 -15.08 -0.24
N HIS A 81 13.47 -13.96 -0.91
CA HIS A 81 12.52 -12.96 -0.41
C HIS A 81 11.13 -13.15 -1.03
N GLY A 82 10.10 -13.27 -0.19
CA GLY A 82 8.71 -13.34 -0.64
C GLY A 82 8.06 -11.95 -0.67
N PHE A 83 7.29 -11.65 -1.70
CA PHE A 83 6.47 -10.43 -1.75
C PHE A 83 5.01 -10.78 -2.01
N PHE A 84 4.12 -10.16 -1.24
CA PHE A 84 2.68 -10.23 -1.46
C PHE A 84 2.07 -8.85 -1.27
N HIS A 85 1.30 -8.41 -2.28
CA HIS A 85 0.53 -7.17 -2.22
C HIS A 85 -0.95 -7.50 -2.09
N TRP A 86 -1.59 -6.93 -1.08
CA TRP A 86 -3.03 -6.93 -0.90
C TRP A 86 -3.56 -5.50 -1.01
N ASP A 87 -4.43 -5.27 -2.00
CA ASP A 87 -5.12 -4.00 -2.18
C ASP A 87 -6.57 -4.13 -1.69
N ALA A 88 -6.91 -3.40 -0.62
CA ALA A 88 -8.24 -3.42 -0.02
C ALA A 88 -9.33 -2.80 -0.92
N LEU A 89 -8.93 -2.04 -1.96
CA LEU A 89 -9.83 -1.51 -2.98
C LEU A 89 -9.87 -2.35 -4.26
N SER A 90 -9.14 -3.46 -4.33
CA SER A 90 -9.08 -4.30 -5.55
C SER A 90 -10.46 -4.81 -5.98
N THR A 91 -11.34 -5.10 -5.02
CA THR A 91 -12.76 -5.39 -5.28
C THR A 91 -13.66 -4.67 -4.28
N LEU A 92 -14.95 -4.53 -4.62
CA LEU A 92 -15.98 -3.98 -3.72
C LEU A 92 -16.10 -4.74 -2.39
N SER A 93 -15.69 -6.00 -2.37
CA SER A 93 -15.77 -6.89 -1.21
C SER A 93 -14.44 -7.10 -0.50
N SER A 94 -13.30 -6.69 -1.06
CA SER A 94 -11.98 -7.07 -0.54
C SER A 94 -11.78 -6.63 0.91
N ALA A 95 -12.21 -5.41 1.27
CA ALA A 95 -12.12 -4.92 2.65
C ALA A 95 -13.12 -5.54 3.63
N THR A 96 -14.06 -6.38 3.17
CA THR A 96 -14.96 -7.09 4.09
C THR A 96 -14.23 -8.23 4.80
N PRO A 97 -14.57 -8.55 6.05
CA PRO A 97 -13.78 -9.49 6.86
C PRO A 97 -13.56 -10.87 6.22
N LEU A 98 -14.58 -11.40 5.53
CA LEU A 98 -14.51 -12.73 4.91
C LEU A 98 -13.50 -12.78 3.75
N PHE A 99 -13.54 -11.77 2.87
CA PHE A 99 -12.67 -11.69 1.70
C PHE A 99 -11.26 -11.28 2.09
N ALA A 100 -11.12 -10.29 2.98
CA ALA A 100 -9.83 -9.92 3.56
C ALA A 100 -9.11 -11.15 4.13
N ARG A 101 -9.83 -11.96 4.92
CA ARG A 101 -9.30 -13.23 5.45
C ARG A 101 -8.84 -14.18 4.34
N ALA A 102 -9.68 -14.42 3.33
CA ALA A 102 -9.37 -15.38 2.28
C ALA A 102 -8.16 -14.94 1.44
N GLU A 103 -8.11 -13.68 1.03
CA GLU A 103 -7.04 -13.10 0.21
C GLU A 103 -5.72 -13.04 0.99
N LEU A 104 -5.75 -12.56 2.23
CA LEU A 104 -4.56 -12.51 3.09
C LEU A 104 -4.04 -13.91 3.41
N MET A 105 -4.92 -14.89 3.67
CA MET A 105 -4.49 -16.28 3.88
C MET A 105 -3.84 -16.88 2.64
N ALA A 106 -4.39 -16.61 1.45
CA ALA A 106 -3.79 -17.06 0.21
C ALA A 106 -2.40 -16.45 0.00
N GLY A 107 -2.26 -15.14 0.26
CA GLY A 107 -0.98 -14.44 0.21
C GLY A 107 0.05 -14.97 1.20
N LEU A 108 -0.31 -15.06 2.48
CA LEU A 108 0.57 -15.58 3.53
C LEU A 108 1.01 -17.02 3.26
N LYS A 109 0.12 -17.86 2.71
CA LYS A 109 0.48 -19.22 2.28
C LYS A 109 1.54 -19.22 1.17
N ARG A 110 1.50 -18.28 0.23
CA ARG A 110 2.52 -18.13 -0.82
C ARG A 110 3.87 -17.70 -0.26
N LEU A 111 3.88 -16.96 0.85
CA LEU A 111 5.08 -16.48 1.53
C LEU A 111 5.70 -17.51 2.48
N ALA A 112 4.96 -18.56 2.85
CA ALA A 112 5.41 -19.60 3.75
C ALA A 112 6.80 -20.21 3.45
N PRO A 113 7.22 -20.46 2.18
CA PRO A 113 8.54 -21.03 1.91
C PRO A 113 9.70 -20.04 2.09
N CYS A 114 9.45 -18.73 2.10
CA CYS A 114 10.49 -17.70 2.15
C CYS A 114 11.04 -17.53 3.58
N ALA A 115 12.32 -17.19 3.68
CA ALA A 115 12.98 -16.88 4.96
C ALA A 115 12.79 -15.41 5.36
N GLU A 116 12.70 -14.55 4.35
CA GLU A 116 12.30 -13.15 4.47
C GLU A 116 11.05 -12.92 3.62
N ALA A 117 10.09 -12.15 4.12
CA ALA A 117 8.91 -11.81 3.35
C ALA A 117 8.39 -10.40 3.65
N THR A 118 7.74 -9.80 2.66
CA THR A 118 7.06 -8.51 2.80
C THR A 118 5.61 -8.65 2.36
N VAL A 119 4.70 -8.27 3.25
CA VAL A 119 3.29 -8.08 2.97
C VAL A 119 3.02 -6.59 2.88
N LEU A 120 2.56 -6.16 1.71
CA LEU A 120 2.15 -4.80 1.45
C LEU A 120 0.62 -4.73 1.46
N VAL A 121 0.06 -3.92 2.35
CA VAL A 121 -1.38 -3.64 2.42
C VAL A 121 -1.61 -2.21 1.96
N THR A 122 -2.38 -2.02 0.89
CA THR A 122 -2.73 -0.68 0.39
C THR A 122 -4.22 -0.40 0.50
N ASN A 123 -4.54 0.88 0.66
CA ASN A 123 -5.88 1.44 0.55
C ASN A 123 -6.87 0.95 1.62
N LEU A 124 -6.39 0.32 2.71
CA LEU A 124 -7.26 -0.19 3.79
C LEU A 124 -8.08 0.94 4.42
N ARG A 125 -7.44 2.09 4.67
CA ARG A 125 -8.14 3.27 5.20
C ARG A 125 -9.15 3.80 4.20
N ALA A 126 -8.81 3.91 2.91
CA ALA A 126 -9.75 4.41 1.90
C ALA A 126 -10.98 3.49 1.74
N ALA A 127 -10.80 2.18 1.91
CA ALA A 127 -11.89 1.21 1.83
C ALA A 127 -12.87 1.27 3.01
N LEU A 128 -12.37 1.50 4.24
CA LEU A 128 -13.20 1.47 5.46
C LEU A 128 -13.59 2.87 5.98
N LEU A 129 -12.76 3.87 5.68
CA LEU A 129 -12.89 5.28 6.02
C LEU A 129 -12.72 6.16 4.76
N PRO A 130 -13.64 6.05 3.78
CA PRO A 130 -13.56 6.84 2.56
C PRO A 130 -13.68 8.35 2.87
N PRO A 131 -12.87 9.20 2.24
CA PRO A 131 -12.81 10.64 2.56
C PRO A 131 -14.11 11.38 2.26
N GLU A 132 -14.89 10.89 1.30
CA GLU A 132 -16.20 11.42 0.89
C GLU A 132 -17.28 11.24 1.96
N GLN A 133 -17.05 10.35 2.93
CA GLN A 133 -18.06 9.95 3.89
C GLN A 133 -17.67 10.34 5.31
N ARG A 134 -18.69 10.59 6.14
CA ARG A 134 -18.47 10.90 7.54
C ARG A 134 -17.73 9.75 8.24
N GLU A 135 -16.64 10.08 8.92
CA GLU A 135 -15.99 9.21 9.89
C GLU A 135 -16.91 9.06 11.10
N THR A 136 -17.53 7.90 11.22
CA THR A 136 -18.35 7.53 12.38
C THR A 136 -17.54 6.67 13.34
N THR A 137 -17.88 6.67 14.62
CA THR A 137 -17.24 5.80 15.63
C THR A 137 -17.24 4.33 15.19
N ARG A 138 -18.33 3.89 14.54
CA ARG A 138 -18.43 2.53 13.98
C ARG A 138 -17.37 2.28 12.91
N ARG A 139 -17.25 3.14 11.90
CA ARG A 139 -16.27 2.93 10.82
C ARG A 139 -14.84 2.99 11.30
N ARG A 140 -14.55 3.88 12.26
CA ARG A 140 -13.24 3.94 12.87
C ARG A 140 -12.91 2.64 13.59
N ARG A 141 -13.87 2.10 14.35
CA ARG A 141 -13.74 0.79 14.98
C ARG A 141 -13.55 -0.32 13.94
N ASP A 142 -14.34 -0.33 12.87
CA ASP A 142 -14.21 -1.33 11.79
C ASP A 142 -12.79 -1.28 11.15
N TYR A 143 -12.24 -0.08 10.95
CA TYR A 143 -10.86 0.12 10.48
C TYR A 143 -9.81 -0.38 11.48
N GLU A 144 -9.95 -0.06 12.76
CA GLU A 144 -9.04 -0.50 13.83
C GLU A 144 -9.09 -2.03 14.00
N GLU A 145 -10.29 -2.63 13.94
CA GLU A 145 -10.48 -4.09 13.98
C GLU A 145 -9.86 -4.78 12.75
N ALA A 146 -10.02 -4.21 11.55
CA ALA A 146 -9.38 -4.73 10.35
C ALA A 146 -7.85 -4.66 10.44
N LEU A 147 -7.30 -3.55 10.95
CA LEU A 147 -5.87 -3.37 11.14
C LEU A 147 -5.30 -4.43 12.10
N ALA A 148 -5.92 -4.56 13.28
CA ALA A 148 -5.54 -5.56 14.28
C ALA A 148 -5.65 -6.99 13.71
N TYR A 149 -6.72 -7.26 12.97
CA TYR A 149 -6.92 -8.56 12.31
C TYR A 149 -5.77 -8.91 11.36
N VAL A 150 -5.34 -8.00 10.49
CA VAL A 150 -4.22 -8.26 9.57
C VAL A 150 -2.93 -8.50 10.34
N GLN A 151 -2.66 -7.71 11.39
CA GLN A 151 -1.48 -7.86 12.23
C GLN A 151 -1.46 -9.22 12.94
N ASP A 152 -2.56 -9.61 13.59
CA ASP A 152 -2.71 -10.88 14.29
C ASP A 152 -2.60 -12.06 13.32
N LEU A 153 -3.22 -11.95 12.15
CA LEU A 153 -3.18 -12.98 11.11
C LEU A 153 -1.76 -13.18 10.57
N ALA A 154 -1.04 -12.10 10.33
CA ALA A 154 0.36 -12.14 9.91
C ALA A 154 1.22 -12.78 11.02
N ALA A 155 1.13 -12.28 12.25
CA ALA A 155 1.88 -12.79 13.40
C ALA A 155 1.66 -14.29 13.64
N ALA A 156 0.42 -14.75 13.58
CA ALA A 156 0.06 -16.16 13.80
C ALA A 156 0.57 -17.12 12.72
N ARG A 157 1.04 -16.61 11.57
CA ARG A 157 1.43 -17.44 10.40
C ARG A 157 2.92 -17.42 10.11
N ILE A 158 3.68 -16.56 10.77
CA ILE A 158 5.13 -16.50 10.64
C ILE A 158 5.74 -17.69 11.38
N ARG A 159 6.64 -18.42 10.70
CA ARG A 159 7.42 -19.48 11.34
C ARG A 159 8.49 -18.85 12.26
N PRO A 160 8.84 -19.49 13.39
CA PRO A 160 9.96 -19.03 14.21
C PRO A 160 11.22 -18.82 13.35
N GLY A 161 11.82 -17.63 13.42
CA GLY A 161 13.03 -17.27 12.67
C GLY A 161 12.80 -16.68 11.27
N VAL A 162 11.55 -16.51 10.81
CA VAL A 162 11.24 -15.79 9.57
C VAL A 162 11.08 -14.29 9.86
N GLU A 163 11.74 -13.44 9.09
CA GLU A 163 11.51 -11.99 9.13
C GLU A 163 10.33 -11.65 8.21
N LEU A 164 9.19 -11.29 8.80
CA LEU A 164 8.06 -10.73 8.04
C LEU A 164 7.97 -9.23 8.27
N ARG A 165 7.98 -8.48 7.18
CA ARG A 165 7.66 -7.06 7.17
C ARG A 165 6.22 -6.86 6.73
N LEU A 166 5.45 -6.18 7.58
CA LEU A 166 4.07 -5.80 7.27
C LEU A 166 4.02 -4.28 7.11
N LEU A 167 3.60 -3.82 5.93
CA LEU A 167 3.50 -2.41 5.58
C LEU A 167 2.04 -2.06 5.29
N PHE A 168 1.56 -0.95 5.85
CA PHE A 168 0.20 -0.42 5.62
C PHE A 168 0.28 0.95 4.98
N LEU A 169 -0.54 1.17 3.94
CA LEU A 169 -0.57 2.38 3.12
C LEU A 169 -1.99 2.85 2.81
#